data_AF-W7DNT9-F1
#
_entry.id   AF-W7DNT9-F1
#
_cell.length_a   1.000
_cell.length_b   1.000
_cell.length_c   1.000
_cell.angle_alpha   90.00
_cell.angle_beta   90.00
_cell.angle_gamma   90.00
#
_symmetry.space_group_name_H-M   'P 1'
#
loop_
_entity.id
_entity.type
_entity.pdbx_description
1 polymer ?
#
loop_
_entity_poly.entity_id
_entity_poly.type
_entity_poly.pdbx_seq_one_letter_code
_entity_poly.pdbx_strand_id
1 'polypeptide(L)' 'MKNKKALIILLSSLLIVTVFVFEYMLPDEQTAASYFVKMNSEGKAIKKNQFKGYAYKEKVFDSKGHDQNHFPF' A
#
# COMPACT_ATOMS: atom_id res chain seq x y z
N MET A 1 -28.98 33.35 -9.93
CA MET A 1 -27.54 33.23 -10.28
C MET A 1 -26.60 33.30 -9.07
N LYS A 2 -26.86 34.13 -8.05
CA LYS A 2 -25.99 34.26 -6.85
C LYS A 2 -25.77 32.93 -6.11
N ASN A 3 -26.83 32.17 -5.84
CA ASN A 3 -26.73 30.90 -5.10
C ASN A 3 -25.99 29.80 -5.88
N LYS A 4 -26.08 29.80 -7.22
CA LYS A 4 -25.33 28.87 -8.07
C LYS A 4 -23.82 29.15 -8.02
N LYS A 5 -23.42 30.43 -7.99
CA LYS A 5 -22.01 30.82 -7.84
C LYS A 5 -21.45 30.43 -6.47
N ALA A 6 -22.23 30.65 -5.41
CA ALA A 6 -21.84 30.25 -4.04
C ALA A 6 -21.67 28.72 -3.92
N LEU A 7 -22.57 27.95 -4.53
CA LEU A 7 -22.48 26.49 -4.54
C LEU A 7 -21.23 25.98 -5.27
N ILE A 8 -20.89 26.58 -6.42
CA ILE A 8 -19.68 26.23 -7.16
C ILE A 8 -18.44 26.52 -6.33
N ILE A 9 -18.38 27.68 -5.67
CA ILE A 9 -17.23 28.04 -4.81
C ILE A 9 -17.07 27.04 -3.65
N LEU A 10 -18.18 26.62 -3.02
CA LEU A 10 -18.18 25.65 -1.94
C LEU A 10 -17.71 24.25 -2.41
N LEU A 11 -18.16 23.81 -3.59
CA LEU A 11 -17.75 22.53 -4.16
C LEU A 11 -16.27 22.54 -4.54
N SER A 12 -15.79 23.64 -5.14
CA SER A 12 -14.39 23.80 -5.50
C SER A 12 -13.49 23.82 -4.27
N SER A 13 -13.87 24.51 -3.20
CA SER A 13 -13.08 24.52 -1.96
C SER A 13 -13.05 23.14 -1.30
N LEU A 14 -14.17 22.41 -1.29
CA LEU A 14 -14.22 21.05 -0.77
C LEU A 14 -13.33 20.08 -1.58
N LEU A 15 -13.31 20.24 -2.91
CA LEU A 15 -12.45 19.44 -3.78
C LEU A 15 -10.97 19.73 -3.53
N ILE A 16 -10.58 20.99 -3.37
CA ILE A 16 -9.18 21.36 -3.09
C ILE A 16 -8.74 20.81 -1.73
N VAL A 17 -9.59 20.93 -0.70
CA VAL A 17 -9.27 20.40 0.65
C VAL A 17 -9.12 18.88 0.62
N THR A 18 -9.99 18.17 -0.10
CA THR A 18 -9.89 16.70 -0.19
C THR A 18 -8.61 16.27 -0.91
N VAL A 19 -8.24 16.89 -2.03
CA VAL A 19 -6.96 16.62 -2.71
C VAL A 19 -5.78 16.88 -1.78
N PHE A 20 -5.77 17.99 -1.06
CA PHE A 20 -4.71 18.30 -0.08
C PHE A 20 -4.58 17.23 1.01
N VAL A 21 -5.70 16.72 1.53
CA VAL A 21 -5.70 15.67 2.56
C VAL A 21 -5.16 14.36 2.00
N PHE A 22 -5.61 13.95 0.81
CA PHE A 22 -5.20 12.67 0.21
C PHE A 22 -3.77 12.67 -0.30
N GLU A 23 -3.28 13.77 -0.88
CA GLU A 23 -1.91 13.83 -1.43
C GLU A 23 -0.84 14.19 -0.40
N TYR A 24 -1.18 15.05 0.57
CA TYR A 24 -0.16 15.64 1.45
C TYR A 24 -0.33 15.30 2.94
N MET A 25 -1.52 14.83 3.37
CA MET A 25 -1.75 14.50 4.79
C MET A 25 -1.92 13.01 5.06
N LEU A 26 -2.15 12.18 4.05
CA LEU A 26 -2.01 10.73 4.23
C LEU A 26 -0.52 10.42 4.35
N PRO A 27 -0.05 9.88 5.48
CA PRO A 27 1.33 9.45 5.58
C PRO A 27 1.57 8.33 4.56
N ASP A 28 2.48 8.59 3.62
CA ASP A 28 2.93 7.67 2.57
C ASP A 28 3.46 6.34 3.16
N GLU A 29 3.78 6.33 4.46
CA GLU A 29 4.31 5.17 5.18
C GLU A 29 3.27 4.10 5.55
N GLN A 30 1.96 4.33 5.41
CA GLN A 30 0.95 3.32 5.75
C GLN A 30 0.55 2.40 4.58
N THR A 31 0.91 2.73 3.34
CA THR A 31 0.32 2.06 2.17
C THR A 31 1.04 0.78 1.71
N ALA A 32 2.25 0.51 2.19
CA ALA A 32 2.88 -0.80 2.11
C ALA A 32 4.10 -0.84 3.03
N ALA A 33 4.00 -1.57 4.15
CA ALA A 33 5.20 -1.85 4.94
C ALA A 33 6.19 -2.64 4.05
N SER A 34 7.37 -2.06 3.83
CA SER A 34 8.43 -2.72 3.08
C SER A 34 9.15 -3.72 3.97
N TYR A 35 9.34 -4.93 3.47
CA TYR A 35 10.08 -5.99 4.16
C TYR A 35 11.28 -6.41 3.33
N PHE A 36 12.38 -6.65 4.02
CA PHE A 36 13.63 -7.07 3.42
C PHE A 36 13.82 -8.56 3.64
N VAL A 37 14.16 -9.27 2.56
CA VAL A 37 14.36 -10.71 2.58
C VAL A 37 15.70 -11.05 1.94
N LYS A 38 16.44 -11.97 2.56
CA LYS A 38 17.57 -12.63 1.90
C LYS A 38 17.08 -13.99 1.44
N MET A 39 17.12 -14.25 0.14
CA MET A 39 16.72 -15.55 -0.41
C MET A 39 17.79 -16.59 -0.07
N ASN A 40 17.42 -17.61 0.72
CA ASN A 40 18.31 -18.71 1.08
C ASN A 40 17.85 -20.05 0.50
N SER A 41 16.60 -20.13 0.06
CA SER A 41 15.98 -21.31 -0.53
C SER A 41 15.50 -21.06 -1.94
N GLU A 42 15.52 -22.12 -2.75
CA GLU A 42 14.82 -22.13 -4.02
C GLU A 42 13.32 -22.19 -3.77
N GLY A 43 12.56 -21.44 -4.57
CA GLY A 43 11.11 -21.39 -4.45
C GLY A 43 10.47 -22.73 -4.80
N LYS A 44 9.46 -23.15 -4.03
CA LYS A 44 8.68 -24.34 -4.33
C LYS A 44 7.65 -24.02 -5.40
N ALA A 45 7.70 -24.70 -6.54
CA ALA A 45 6.69 -24.52 -7.59
C ALA A 45 5.28 -24.81 -7.04
N ILE A 46 4.36 -23.87 -7.24
CA ILE A 46 2.95 -23.98 -6.86
C ILE A 46 2.06 -23.76 -8.09
N LYS A 47 0.97 -24.52 -8.17
CA LYS A 47 -0.07 -24.33 -9.17
C LYS A 47 -1.43 -24.34 -8.48
N LYS A 48 -2.18 -23.25 -8.61
CA LYS A 48 -3.54 -23.12 -8.06
C LYS A 48 -4.45 -22.60 -9.16
N ASN A 49 -5.38 -23.44 -9.61
CA ASN A 49 -6.21 -23.18 -10.80
C ASN A 49 -5.34 -22.83 -12.03
N GLN A 50 -5.52 -21.62 -12.55
CA GLN A 50 -4.77 -21.05 -13.68
C GLN A 50 -3.46 -20.36 -13.26
N PHE A 51 -3.23 -20.16 -11.96
CA PHE A 51 -2.00 -19.54 -11.46
C PHE A 51 -0.86 -20.56 -11.36
N LYS A 52 0.32 -20.18 -11.85
CA LYS A 52 1.58 -20.89 -11.69
C LYS A 52 2.60 -19.90 -11.12
N GLY A 53 3.33 -20.31 -10.09
CA GLY A 53 4.36 -19.48 -9.48
C GLY A 53 5.25 -20.30 -8.55
N TYR A 54 6.01 -19.61 -7.71
CA TYR A 54 6.90 -20.21 -6.73
C TYR A 54 6.58 -19.65 -5.35
N ALA A 55 6.45 -20.53 -4.36
CA ALA A 55 6.25 -20.17 -2.96
C ALA A 55 7.59 -20.21 -2.21
N TYR A 56 7.83 -19.21 -1.37
CA TYR A 56 9.05 -19.07 -0.59
C TYR A 56 8.70 -19.05 0.90
N LYS A 57 9.54 -19.69 1.73
CA LYS A 57 9.46 -19.62 3.18
C LYS A 57 10.77 -19.06 3.70
N GLU A 58 10.86 -17.74 3.74
CA GLU A 58 12.05 -17.02 4.15
C GLU A 58 11.76 -16.17 5.38
N LYS A 59 12.80 -15.90 6.16
CA LYS A 59 12.73 -14.87 7.21
C LYS A 59 12.75 -13.50 6.57
N VAL A 60 11.82 -12.65 6.99
CA VAL A 60 11.74 -11.28 6.54
C VAL A 60 11.95 -10.32 7.70
N PHE A 61 12.50 -9.16 7.40
CA PHE A 61 12.80 -8.13 8.38
C PHE A 61 12.10 -6.83 8.01
N ASP A 62 11.59 -6.12 9.00
CA ASP A 62 11.10 -4.76 8.78
C ASP A 62 12.26 -3.77 8.61
N SER A 63 11.94 -2.50 8.33
CA SER A 63 12.92 -1.43 8.17
C SER A 63 13.77 -1.15 9.41
N LYS A 64 13.40 -1.70 10.57
CA LYS A 64 14.12 -1.58 11.85
C LYS A 64 14.92 -2.85 12.18
N GLY A 65 14.87 -3.86 11.33
CA GLY A 65 15.59 -5.12 11.50
C GLY A 65 14.90 -6.12 12.44
N HIS A 66 13.63 -5.92 12.78
CA HIS A 66 12.88 -6.90 13.57
C HIS A 66 12.43 -8.06 12.68
N ASP A 67 12.61 -9.29 13.19
CA ASP A 67 12.17 -10.52 12.53
C ASP A 67 10.63 -10.58 12.53
N GLN A 68 10.06 -10.70 11.33
CA GLN A 68 8.63 -10.82 11.10
C GLN A 68 8.36 -12.24 10.63
N ASN A 69 8.32 -13.17 11.59
CA ASN A 69 8.27 -14.63 11.38
C ASN A 69 6.99 -15.18 10.71
N HIS A 70 6.16 -14.32 10.10
CA HIS A 70 4.95 -14.76 9.41
C HIS A 70 4.55 -13.80 8.29
N PHE A 71 4.93 -14.11 7.06
CA PHE A 71 4.30 -13.53 5.88
C PHE A 71 3.39 -14.56 5.21
N PRO A 72 2.08 -14.32 5.12
CA PRO A 72 1.16 -15.17 4.40
C PRO A 72 1.16 -14.77 2.91
N PHE A 73 2.09 -15.31 2.13
CA PHE A 73 1.99 -15.28 0.66
C PHE A 73 1.60 -16.67 0.14
#